data_AF-A0A937DNH2-F1
#
_entry.id   AF-A0A937DNH2-F1
#
_cell.length_a   1.000
_cell.length_b   1.000
_cell.length_c   1.000
_cell.angle_alpha   90.00
_cell.angle_beta   90.00
_cell.angle_gamma   90.00
#
_symmetry.space_group_name_H-M   'P 1'
#
loop_
_entity.id
_entity.type
_entity.pdbx_description
1 polymer ?
#
loop_
_entity_poly.entity_id
_entity_poly.type
_entity_poly.pdbx_seq_one_letter_code
_entity_poly.pdbx_strand_id
1 'polypeptide(L)'
;MAAMILSALPSLAFLGAAIVSAATIVDYWDHPHFTKVRSTSVDFWQNMQFAIPLSGFLICVIQGVRRPSWLQGRGPLYVMGATIVLLAISPWWRDLHPPSILYPPSHYVARQAAGILLAVLLVGIWVHVARRDPPAIFAAVRSPEISRRLILTMTMLTFAAAVPDVALTRLWSGYLDRLQAVVNERNGIVRAETLPLHDWPNKLFFQDWSYPALSALVSRTPGRAYVVSDQDYLSNPPFEPACGLLPRLNGYGWRG
;
A
#
# COMPACT_ATOMS: atom_id res chain seq x y z
N MET A 1 -10.29 -44.87 2.75
CA MET A 1 -10.93 -44.16 3.88
C MET A 1 -10.02 -43.08 4.49
N ALA A 2 -8.77 -43.37 4.84
CA ALA A 2 -7.82 -42.39 5.40
C ALA A 2 -7.57 -41.14 4.51
N ALA A 3 -7.48 -41.29 3.19
CA ALA A 3 -7.29 -40.17 2.25
C ALA A 3 -8.49 -39.21 2.18
N MET A 4 -9.71 -39.69 2.45
CA MET A 4 -10.93 -38.87 2.47
C MET A 4 -11.00 -38.04 3.75
N ILE A 5 -10.57 -38.61 4.88
CA ILE A 5 -10.49 -37.90 6.17
C ILE A 5 -9.36 -36.86 6.16
N LEU A 6 -8.21 -37.18 5.55
CA LEU A 6 -7.08 -36.25 5.41
C LEU A 6 -7.39 -35.03 4.52
N SER A 7 -8.33 -35.15 3.57
CA SER A 7 -8.75 -34.04 2.69
C SER A 7 -9.98 -33.29 3.22
N ALA A 8 -10.82 -33.93 4.02
CA ALA A 8 -12.01 -33.30 4.60
C ALA A 8 -11.68 -32.27 5.69
N LEU A 9 -10.76 -32.60 6.60
CA LEU A 9 -10.41 -31.71 7.72
C LEU A 9 -9.82 -30.35 7.27
N PRO A 10 -8.84 -30.31 6.34
CA PRO A 10 -8.32 -29.04 5.83
C PRO A 10 -9.36 -28.26 5.03
N SER A 11 -10.25 -28.95 4.30
CA SER A 11 -11.31 -28.32 3.52
C SER A 11 -12.34 -27.64 4.44
N LEU A 12 -12.72 -28.27 5.54
CA LEU A 12 -13.59 -27.68 6.55
C LEU A 12 -12.92 -26.51 7.27
N ALA A 13 -11.64 -26.63 7.63
CA ALA A 13 -10.88 -25.53 8.23
C ALA A 13 -10.78 -24.33 7.28
N PHE A 14 -10.54 -24.58 5.99
CA PHE A 14 -10.52 -23.54 4.96
C PHE A 14 -11.88 -22.86 4.82
N LEU A 15 -12.98 -23.62 4.75
CA LEU A 15 -14.33 -23.07 4.68
C LEU A 15 -14.68 -22.24 5.92
N GLY A 16 -14.35 -22.73 7.12
CA GLY A 16 -14.54 -21.98 8.36
C GLY A 16 -13.76 -20.68 8.37
N ALA A 17 -12.47 -20.71 8.00
CA ALA A 17 -11.64 -19.51 7.89
C ALA A 17 -12.17 -18.53 6.82
N ALA A 18 -12.67 -19.03 5.70
CA ALA A 18 -13.25 -18.21 4.64
C ALA A 18 -14.54 -17.51 5.11
N ILE A 19 -15.42 -18.21 5.83
CA ILE A 19 -16.65 -17.65 6.40
C ILE A 19 -16.32 -16.56 7.43
N VAL A 20 -15.40 -16.84 8.37
CA VAL A 20 -14.99 -15.85 9.37
C VAL A 20 -14.36 -14.64 8.69
N SER A 21 -13.49 -14.85 7.70
CA SER A 21 -12.88 -13.74 6.94
C SER A 21 -13.93 -12.92 6.20
N ALA A 22 -14.93 -13.57 5.58
CA ALA A 22 -16.02 -12.89 4.90
C ALA A 22 -16.88 -12.07 5.87
N ALA A 23 -17.20 -12.62 7.04
CA ALA A 23 -17.95 -11.91 8.09
C ALA A 23 -17.17 -10.67 8.58
N THR A 24 -15.87 -10.82 8.87
CA THR A 24 -15.02 -9.68 9.28
C THR A 24 -14.93 -8.61 8.19
N ILE A 25 -14.89 -9.01 6.92
CA ILE A 25 -14.93 -8.07 5.79
C ILE A 25 -16.27 -7.32 5.80
N VAL A 26 -17.40 -8.02 5.92
CA VAL A 26 -18.73 -7.39 5.96
C VAL A 26 -18.84 -6.44 7.15
N ASP A 27 -18.45 -6.85 8.35
CA ASP A 27 -18.48 -5.99 9.54
C ASP A 27 -17.62 -4.74 9.36
N TYR A 28 -16.42 -4.87 8.78
CA TYR A 28 -15.57 -3.74 8.44
C TYR A 28 -16.23 -2.80 7.42
N TRP A 29 -16.92 -3.36 6.42
CA TRP A 29 -17.58 -2.59 5.39
C TRP A 29 -18.88 -1.94 5.86
N ASP A 30 -19.59 -2.48 6.85
CA ASP A 30 -20.87 -1.93 7.30
C ASP A 30 -20.72 -0.94 8.46
N HIS A 31 -19.60 -0.96 9.19
CA HIS A 31 -19.42 -0.10 10.36
C HIS A 31 -19.21 1.40 9.97
N PRO A 32 -20.01 2.34 10.54
CA PRO A 32 -19.89 3.78 10.25
C PRO A 32 -18.49 4.36 10.52
N HIS A 33 -17.81 3.84 11.54
CA HIS A 33 -16.44 4.21 11.92
C HIS A 33 -15.46 4.19 10.74
N PHE A 34 -15.59 3.19 9.85
CA PHE A 34 -14.64 2.98 8.75
C PHE A 34 -15.01 3.75 7.49
N THR A 35 -16.06 4.58 7.48
CA THR A 35 -16.50 5.30 6.27
C THR A 35 -15.40 6.13 5.61
N LYS A 36 -14.63 6.89 6.41
CA LYS A 36 -13.50 7.68 5.92
C LYS A 36 -12.36 6.80 5.39
N VAL A 37 -12.10 5.67 6.06
CA VAL A 37 -11.06 4.72 5.61
C VAL A 37 -11.48 4.07 4.30
N ARG A 38 -12.73 3.61 4.19
CA ARG A 38 -13.34 3.05 2.97
C ARG A 38 -13.27 4.01 1.78
N SER A 39 -13.62 5.28 1.99
CA SER A 39 -13.55 6.28 0.92
C SER A 39 -12.10 6.57 0.51
N THR A 40 -11.16 6.53 1.45
CA THR A 40 -9.73 6.70 1.12
C THR A 40 -9.18 5.45 0.41
N SER A 41 -9.74 4.26 0.67
CA SER A 41 -9.33 3.02 0.02
C SER A 41 -9.64 2.95 -1.47
N VAL A 42 -10.61 3.71 -1.96
CA VAL A 42 -10.86 3.83 -3.41
C VAL A 42 -9.88 4.79 -4.10
N ASP A 43 -9.10 5.56 -3.33
CA ASP A 43 -8.05 6.45 -3.85
C ASP A 43 -6.72 5.73 -4.15
N PHE A 44 -6.72 4.40 -4.23
CA PHE A 44 -5.53 3.61 -4.54
C PHE A 44 -4.87 3.98 -5.87
N TRP A 45 -5.64 4.56 -6.81
CA TRP A 45 -5.14 5.04 -8.10
C TRP A 45 -4.16 6.21 -7.95
N GLN A 46 -4.17 6.94 -6.83
CA GLN A 46 -3.20 7.98 -6.52
C GLN A 46 -1.79 7.40 -6.29
N ASN A 47 -1.70 6.11 -5.92
CA ASN A 47 -0.43 5.41 -5.86
C ASN A 47 0.03 5.02 -7.28
N MET A 48 0.77 5.91 -7.94
CA MET A 48 1.28 5.67 -9.29
C MET A 48 2.19 4.44 -9.38
N GLN A 49 2.94 4.12 -8.31
CA GLN A 49 3.80 2.94 -8.26
C GLN A 49 3.00 1.62 -8.31
N PHE A 50 1.74 1.64 -7.88
CA PHE A 50 0.82 0.51 -8.01
C PHE A 50 0.00 0.60 -9.31
N ALA A 51 -0.57 1.77 -9.60
CA ALA A 51 -1.50 1.98 -10.70
C ALA A 51 -0.84 1.83 -12.08
N ILE A 52 0.40 2.32 -12.26
CA ILE A 52 1.10 2.23 -13.55
C ILE A 52 1.39 0.76 -13.91
N PRO A 53 2.07 -0.05 -13.07
CA PRO A 53 2.27 -1.47 -13.35
C PRO A 53 0.97 -2.25 -13.55
N LEU A 54 -0.02 -2.01 -12.69
CA LEU A 54 -1.32 -2.68 -12.78
C LEU A 54 -2.00 -2.39 -14.12
N SER A 55 -1.98 -1.13 -14.58
CA SER A 55 -2.56 -0.74 -15.86
C SER A 55 -1.87 -1.41 -17.03
N GLY A 56 -0.53 -1.41 -17.06
CA GLY A 56 0.26 -2.10 -18.09
C GLY A 56 -0.04 -3.60 -18.14
N PHE A 57 -0.11 -4.23 -16.96
CA PHE A 57 -0.46 -5.64 -16.83
C PHE A 57 -1.88 -5.93 -17.33
N LEU A 58 -2.88 -5.14 -16.91
CA LEU A 58 -4.27 -5.29 -17.34
C LEU A 58 -4.43 -5.14 -18.85
N ILE A 59 -3.73 -4.18 -19.47
CA ILE A 59 -3.73 -4.03 -20.94
C ILE A 59 -3.21 -5.31 -21.60
N CYS A 60 -2.08 -5.84 -21.13
CA CYS A 60 -1.50 -7.08 -21.67
C CYS A 60 -2.44 -8.29 -21.48
N VAL A 61 -3.08 -8.42 -20.32
CA VAL A 61 -4.03 -9.50 -20.03
C VAL A 61 -5.27 -9.39 -20.92
N ILE A 62 -5.90 -8.21 -20.98
CA ILE A 62 -7.11 -8.00 -21.78
C ILE A 62 -6.83 -8.27 -23.26
N GLN A 63 -5.73 -7.74 -23.79
CA GLN A 63 -5.36 -7.97 -25.19
C GLN A 63 -4.97 -9.43 -25.45
N GLY A 64 -4.25 -10.07 -24.52
CA GLY A 64 -3.88 -11.48 -24.62
C GLY A 64 -5.08 -12.43 -24.57
N VAL A 65 -6.11 -12.10 -23.78
CA VAL A 65 -7.37 -12.86 -23.73
C VAL A 65 -8.16 -12.68 -25.03
N ARG A 66 -8.23 -11.45 -25.56
CA ARG A 66 -8.96 -11.16 -26.81
C ARG A 66 -8.27 -11.70 -28.06
N ARG A 67 -6.94 -11.65 -28.11
CA ARG A 67 -6.12 -12.07 -29.26
C ARG A 67 -4.81 -12.69 -28.78
N PRO A 68 -4.76 -14.01 -28.50
CA PRO A 68 -3.55 -14.66 -27.98
C PRO A 68 -2.30 -14.50 -28.87
N SER A 69 -2.48 -14.43 -30.19
CA SER A 69 -1.39 -14.18 -31.15
C SER A 69 -0.75 -12.79 -31.00
N TRP A 70 -1.45 -11.82 -30.41
CA TRP A 70 -0.89 -10.50 -30.11
C TRP A 70 0.29 -10.59 -29.13
N LEU A 71 0.26 -11.55 -28.20
CA LEU A 71 1.35 -11.78 -27.24
C LEU A 71 2.67 -12.21 -27.92
N GLN A 72 2.59 -12.79 -29.12
CA GLN A 72 3.78 -13.19 -29.90
C GLN A 72 4.42 -11.98 -30.61
N GLY A 73 3.63 -10.94 -30.85
CA GLY A 73 4.07 -9.73 -31.54
C GLY A 73 4.89 -8.78 -30.67
N ARG A 74 5.09 -7.57 -31.19
CA ARG A 74 5.80 -6.47 -30.50
C ARG A 74 4.90 -5.66 -29.54
N GLY A 75 3.58 -5.84 -29.63
CA GLY A 75 2.60 -5.11 -28.82
C GLY A 75 2.89 -5.12 -27.32
N PRO A 76 3.11 -6.28 -26.69
CA PRO A 76 3.45 -6.35 -25.27
C PRO A 76 4.72 -5.56 -24.92
N LEU A 77 5.73 -5.55 -25.80
CA LEU A 77 6.98 -4.82 -25.56
C LEU A 77 6.76 -3.31 -25.53
N TYR A 78 5.89 -2.78 -26.40
CA TYR A 78 5.54 -1.35 -26.37
C TYR A 78 4.75 -0.98 -25.11
N VAL A 79 3.77 -1.80 -24.72
CA VAL A 79 2.98 -1.56 -23.50
C VAL A 79 3.88 -1.63 -22.26
N MET A 80 4.70 -2.67 -22.14
CA MET A 80 5.60 -2.84 -21.01
C MET A 80 6.71 -1.79 -21.00
N GLY A 81 7.28 -1.45 -22.16
CA GLY A 81 8.27 -0.39 -22.29
C GLY A 81 7.72 0.97 -21.85
N ALA A 82 6.52 1.33 -22.30
CA ALA A 82 5.83 2.54 -21.85
C ALA A 82 5.58 2.51 -20.33
N THR A 83 5.11 1.36 -19.80
CA THR A 83 4.87 1.17 -18.37
C THR A 83 6.15 1.37 -17.55
N ILE A 84 7.26 0.80 -18.00
CA ILE A 84 8.60 0.94 -17.39
C ILE A 84 9.04 2.41 -17.36
N VAL A 85 8.92 3.10 -18.50
CA VAL A 85 9.31 4.52 -18.60
C VAL A 85 8.44 5.39 -17.71
N LEU A 86 7.12 5.20 -17.73
CA LEU A 86 6.18 5.94 -16.88
C LEU A 86 6.47 5.70 -15.39
N LEU A 87 6.74 4.45 -15.00
CA LEU A 87 7.08 4.12 -13.61
C LEU A 87 8.39 4.79 -13.20
N ALA A 88 9.42 4.72 -14.04
CA ALA A 88 10.72 5.32 -13.75
C ALA A 88 10.63 6.85 -13.61
N ILE A 89 9.81 7.52 -14.44
CA ILE A 89 9.65 8.99 -14.43
C ILE A 89 8.65 9.46 -13.35
N SER A 90 7.86 8.55 -12.78
CA SER A 90 6.83 8.88 -11.77
C SER A 90 7.30 9.77 -10.60
N PRO A 91 8.55 9.70 -10.09
CA PRO A 91 9.02 10.61 -9.05
C PRO A 91 9.04 12.09 -9.45
N TRP A 92 9.34 12.39 -10.72
CA TRP A 92 9.38 13.76 -11.27
C TRP A 92 7.98 14.25 -11.64
N TRP A 93 7.07 13.35 -12.00
CA TRP A 93 5.67 13.69 -12.22
C TRP A 93 5.03 14.34 -10.98
N ARG A 94 5.55 14.02 -9.79
CA ARG A 94 5.19 14.64 -8.50
C ARG A 94 5.42 16.14 -8.45
N ASP A 95 6.45 16.65 -9.12
CA ASP A 95 6.72 18.10 -9.10
C ASP A 95 5.61 18.88 -9.84
N LEU A 96 4.86 18.20 -10.71
CA LEU A 96 3.71 18.74 -11.42
C LEU A 96 2.38 18.40 -10.73
N HIS A 97 2.28 17.23 -10.11
CA HIS A 97 1.07 16.73 -9.44
C HIS A 97 1.40 16.23 -8.03
N PRO A 98 1.23 17.06 -6.98
CA PRO A 98 1.60 16.71 -5.63
C PRO A 98 1.01 15.39 -5.08
N PRO A 99 -0.25 14.99 -5.36
CA PRO A 99 -0.83 13.77 -4.76
C PRO A 99 -0.35 12.43 -5.37
N SER A 100 0.79 12.38 -6.06
CA SER A 100 1.25 11.20 -6.82
C SER A 100 2.09 10.16 -6.04
N ILE A 101 2.45 10.43 -4.78
CA ILE A 101 3.21 9.51 -3.92
C ILE A 101 2.47 9.30 -2.59
N LEU A 102 2.50 8.04 -2.13
CA LEU A 102 1.90 7.51 -0.90
C LEU A 102 1.81 8.54 0.24
N TYR A 103 0.59 8.84 0.65
CA TYR A 103 0.30 9.35 1.99
C TYR A 103 0.58 8.21 3.00
N PRO A 104 1.15 8.41 4.19
CA PRO A 104 1.32 7.34 5.17
C PRO A 104 0.03 6.60 5.58
N PRO A 105 -1.16 7.25 5.60
CA PRO A 105 -2.45 6.56 5.69
C PRO A 105 -2.80 5.67 4.47
N SER A 106 -2.16 5.86 3.32
CA SER A 106 -2.43 5.11 2.09
C SER A 106 -1.76 3.73 2.01
N HIS A 107 -0.99 3.32 3.03
CA HIS A 107 -0.60 1.92 3.18
C HIS A 107 -1.82 1.00 3.37
N TYR A 108 -2.86 1.48 4.06
CA TYR A 108 -4.13 0.74 4.19
C TYR A 108 -4.85 0.62 2.84
N VAL A 109 -4.81 1.69 2.04
CA VAL A 109 -5.38 1.78 0.69
C VAL A 109 -4.69 0.82 -0.27
N ALA A 110 -3.36 0.83 -0.31
CA ALA A 110 -2.57 -0.07 -1.16
C ALA A 110 -2.75 -1.54 -0.75
N ARG A 111 -2.81 -1.84 0.55
CA ARG A 111 -3.07 -3.20 1.05
C ARG A 111 -4.45 -3.70 0.65
N GLN A 112 -5.47 -2.83 0.67
CA GLN A 112 -6.81 -3.22 0.27
C GLN A 112 -6.91 -3.51 -1.24
N ALA A 113 -6.38 -2.63 -2.09
CA ALA A 113 -6.35 -2.85 -3.54
C ALA A 113 -5.53 -4.11 -3.91
N ALA A 114 -4.37 -4.30 -3.28
CA ALA A 114 -3.56 -5.50 -3.46
C ALA A 114 -4.29 -6.76 -2.95
N GLY A 115 -5.02 -6.67 -1.83
CA GLY A 115 -5.83 -7.76 -1.30
C GLY A 115 -6.96 -8.17 -2.25
N ILE A 116 -7.66 -7.21 -2.85
CA ILE A 116 -8.68 -7.48 -3.89
C ILE A 116 -8.03 -8.14 -5.10
N LEU A 117 -6.90 -7.61 -5.58
CA LEU A 117 -6.16 -8.20 -6.70
C LEU A 117 -5.75 -9.64 -6.40
N LEU A 118 -5.22 -9.90 -5.21
CA LEU A 118 -4.86 -11.26 -4.77
C LEU A 118 -6.08 -12.19 -4.72
N ALA A 119 -7.22 -11.72 -4.20
CA ALA A 119 -8.46 -12.49 -4.18
C ALA A 119 -8.92 -12.84 -5.60
N VAL A 120 -8.88 -11.87 -6.53
CA VAL A 120 -9.21 -12.10 -7.95
C VAL A 120 -8.26 -13.12 -8.59
N LEU A 121 -6.96 -13.02 -8.32
CA LEU A 121 -5.97 -13.98 -8.81
C LEU A 121 -6.21 -15.38 -8.25
N LEU A 122 -6.49 -15.52 -6.95
CA LEU A 122 -6.82 -16.80 -6.32
C LEU A 122 -8.07 -17.44 -6.94
N VAL A 123 -9.15 -16.68 -7.07
CA VAL A 123 -10.36 -17.14 -7.76
C VAL A 123 -10.04 -17.54 -9.20
N GLY A 124 -9.22 -16.75 -9.90
CA GLY A 124 -8.76 -17.06 -11.25
C GLY A 124 -7.99 -18.39 -11.34
N ILE A 125 -7.11 -18.68 -10.39
CA ILE A 125 -6.38 -19.95 -10.29
C ILE A 125 -7.35 -21.10 -10.06
N TRP A 126 -8.32 -20.94 -9.16
CA TRP A 126 -9.31 -21.98 -8.86
C TRP A 126 -10.20 -22.27 -10.07
N VAL A 127 -10.70 -21.23 -10.73
CA VAL A 127 -11.46 -21.34 -11.98
C VAL A 127 -10.62 -22.00 -13.07
N HIS A 128 -9.33 -21.68 -13.15
CA HIS A 128 -8.43 -22.32 -14.11
C HIS A 128 -8.27 -23.81 -13.85
N VAL A 129 -8.06 -24.22 -12.59
CA VAL A 129 -7.94 -25.65 -12.20
C VAL A 129 -9.25 -26.40 -12.41
N ALA A 130 -10.41 -25.76 -12.16
CA ALA A 130 -11.72 -26.36 -12.34
C ALA A 130 -12.12 -26.51 -13.82
N ARG A 131 -11.47 -25.79 -14.73
CA ARG A 131 -11.76 -25.84 -16.18
C ARG A 131 -11.09 -27.04 -16.84
N ARG A 132 -11.86 -27.77 -17.65
CA ARG A 132 -11.33 -28.85 -18.50
C ARG A 132 -10.51 -28.31 -19.67
N ASP A 133 -10.97 -27.23 -20.28
CA ASP A 133 -10.30 -26.58 -21.41
C ASP A 133 -9.67 -25.24 -20.98
N PRO A 134 -8.33 -25.18 -20.84
CA PRO A 134 -7.68 -23.95 -20.45
C PRO A 134 -7.71 -22.91 -21.60
N PRO A 135 -7.89 -21.61 -21.31
CA PRO A 135 -7.92 -20.60 -22.35
C PRO A 135 -6.58 -20.51 -23.10
N ALA A 136 -6.65 -20.25 -24.40
CA ALA A 136 -5.52 -20.25 -25.33
C ALA A 136 -4.37 -19.30 -24.94
N ILE A 137 -4.66 -18.26 -24.13
CA ILE A 137 -3.65 -17.37 -23.57
C ILE A 137 -2.57 -18.12 -22.77
N PHE A 138 -2.95 -19.17 -22.02
CA PHE A 138 -1.97 -19.93 -21.23
C PHE A 138 -1.02 -20.73 -22.12
N ALA A 139 -1.52 -21.28 -23.23
CA ALA A 139 -0.66 -21.95 -24.21
C ALA A 139 0.31 -20.95 -24.86
N ALA A 140 -0.16 -19.74 -25.18
CA ALA A 140 0.67 -18.68 -25.74
C ALA A 140 1.78 -18.25 -24.76
N VAL A 141 1.44 -17.99 -23.49
CA VAL A 141 2.40 -17.57 -22.45
C VAL A 141 3.45 -18.65 -22.18
N ARG A 142 3.10 -19.93 -22.26
CA ARG A 142 4.03 -21.07 -22.09
C ARG A 142 5.05 -21.22 -23.22
N SER A 143 4.88 -20.50 -24.34
CA SER A 143 5.90 -20.54 -25.38
C SER A 143 7.23 -19.96 -24.85
N PRO A 144 8.39 -20.59 -25.13
CA PRO A 144 9.68 -20.17 -24.55
C PRO A 144 10.02 -18.71 -24.87
N GLU A 145 9.69 -18.26 -26.08
CA GLU A 145 9.96 -16.91 -26.54
C GLU A 145 9.11 -15.86 -25.80
N ILE A 146 7.81 -16.10 -25.63
CA ILE A 146 6.95 -15.18 -24.87
C ILE A 146 7.35 -15.19 -23.39
N SER A 147 7.58 -16.37 -22.82
CA SER A 147 8.03 -16.51 -21.43
C SER A 147 9.33 -15.73 -21.17
N ARG A 148 10.33 -15.84 -22.06
CA ARG A 148 11.59 -15.09 -21.94
C ARG A 148 11.36 -13.59 -21.99
N ARG A 149 10.55 -13.10 -22.92
CA ARG A 149 10.21 -11.67 -23.02
C ARG A 149 9.48 -11.17 -21.78
N LEU A 150 8.50 -11.93 -21.29
CA LEU A 150 7.78 -11.60 -20.06
C LEU A 150 8.72 -11.50 -18.88
N ILE A 151 9.58 -12.51 -18.65
CA ILE A 151 10.58 -12.48 -17.58
C ILE A 151 11.46 -11.24 -17.71
N LEU A 152 12.00 -10.96 -18.91
CA LEU A 152 12.84 -9.79 -19.14
C LEU A 152 12.10 -8.47 -18.83
N THR A 153 10.86 -8.32 -19.30
CA THR A 153 10.06 -7.11 -19.02
C THR A 153 9.69 -6.99 -17.55
N MET A 154 9.41 -8.09 -16.85
CA MET A 154 9.17 -8.09 -15.40
C MET A 154 10.43 -7.71 -14.63
N THR A 155 11.58 -8.26 -15.00
CA THR A 155 12.87 -7.88 -14.42
C THR A 155 13.15 -6.39 -14.62
N MET A 156 12.95 -5.86 -15.83
CA MET A 156 13.11 -4.43 -16.11
C MET A 156 12.12 -3.58 -15.31
N LEU A 157 10.87 -4.04 -15.13
CA LEU A 157 9.88 -3.37 -14.31
C LEU A 157 10.30 -3.32 -12.84
N THR A 158 10.88 -4.40 -12.30
CA THR A 158 11.46 -4.41 -10.94
C THR A 158 12.57 -3.37 -10.79
N PHE A 159 13.48 -3.27 -11.77
CA PHE A 159 14.51 -2.23 -11.75
C PHE A 159 13.92 -0.83 -11.87
N ALA A 160 12.90 -0.65 -12.70
CA ALA A 160 12.19 0.62 -12.84
C ALA A 160 11.47 1.02 -11.54
N ALA A 161 10.93 0.05 -10.80
CA ALA A 161 10.30 0.27 -9.49
C ALA A 161 11.30 0.71 -8.41
N ALA A 162 12.58 0.36 -8.55
CA ALA A 162 13.61 0.85 -7.63
C ALA A 162 13.86 2.37 -7.75
N VAL A 163 13.58 2.98 -8.90
CA VAL A 163 13.75 4.43 -9.12
C VAL A 163 12.88 5.26 -8.17
N PRO A 164 11.55 5.06 -8.11
CA PRO A 164 10.72 5.77 -7.14
C PRO A 164 11.04 5.42 -5.69
N ASP A 165 11.48 4.19 -5.39
CA ASP A 165 11.93 3.83 -4.03
C ASP A 165 13.18 4.60 -3.61
N VAL A 166 14.16 4.76 -4.51
CA VAL A 166 15.35 5.58 -4.25
C VAL A 166 14.96 7.05 -4.04
N ALA A 167 14.02 7.58 -4.83
CA ALA A 167 13.53 8.94 -4.66
C ALA A 167 12.82 9.11 -3.31
N LEU A 168 11.96 8.17 -2.92
CA LEU A 168 11.28 8.16 -1.63
C LEU A 168 12.28 8.07 -0.47
N THR A 169 13.30 7.23 -0.60
CA THR A 169 14.39 7.09 0.39
C THR A 169 15.11 8.41 0.60
N ARG A 170 15.43 9.14 -0.47
CA ARG A 170 16.06 10.47 -0.36
C ARG A 170 15.16 11.49 0.32
N LEU A 171 13.87 11.49 -0.02
CA LEU A 171 12.88 12.38 0.63
C LEU A 171 12.75 12.06 2.12
N TRP A 172 12.77 10.78 2.48
CA TRP A 172 12.72 10.31 3.86
C TRP A 172 13.96 10.74 4.64
N SER A 173 15.16 10.55 4.10
CA SER A 173 16.39 11.04 4.72
C SER A 173 16.33 12.54 4.98
N GLY A 174 15.92 13.35 3.99
CA GLY A 174 15.78 14.80 4.17
C GLY A 174 14.67 15.21 5.14
N TYR A 175 13.65 14.37 5.35
CA TYR A 175 12.66 14.57 6.41
C TYR A 175 13.28 14.30 7.80
N LEU A 176 14.04 13.21 7.95
CA LEU A 176 14.73 12.88 9.21
C LEU A 176 15.76 13.93 9.59
N ASP A 177 16.53 14.46 8.63
CA ASP A 177 17.50 15.53 8.88
C ASP A 177 16.84 16.80 9.42
N ARG A 178 15.67 17.16 8.86
CA ARG A 178 14.88 18.31 9.34
C ARG A 178 14.32 18.08 10.74
N LEU A 179 13.79 16.89 11.01
CA LEU A 179 13.32 16.53 12.34
C LEU A 179 14.46 16.53 13.36
N GLN A 180 15.63 16.00 12.98
CA GLN A 180 16.84 16.03 13.79
C GLN A 180 17.25 17.47 14.14
N ALA A 181 17.24 18.39 13.17
CA ALA A 181 17.56 19.79 13.41
C ALA A 181 16.61 20.42 14.45
N VAL A 182 15.29 20.23 14.26
CA VAL A 182 14.27 20.73 15.21
C VAL A 182 14.51 20.22 16.63
N VAL A 183 14.75 18.91 16.78
CA VAL A 183 14.91 18.27 18.10
C VAL A 183 16.21 18.68 18.78
N ASN A 184 17.28 18.92 18.02
CA ASN A 184 18.58 19.31 18.59
C ASN A 184 18.66 20.80 18.92
N GLU A 185 17.93 21.66 18.22
CA GLU A 185 17.95 23.12 18.42
C GLU A 185 16.97 23.58 19.51
N ARG A 186 15.88 22.83 19.73
CA ARG A 186 14.83 23.21 20.69
C ARG A 186 14.95 22.48 22.01
N ASN A 187 14.10 22.86 22.96
CA ASN A 187 13.99 22.24 24.28
C ASN A 187 12.50 21.96 24.59
N GLY A 188 12.24 20.87 25.31
CA GLY A 188 10.91 20.51 25.78
C GLY A 188 9.98 19.98 24.68
N ILE A 189 8.67 20.13 24.90
CA ILE A 189 7.64 19.68 23.95
C ILE A 189 7.51 20.71 22.83
N VAL A 190 7.75 20.27 21.59
CA VAL A 190 7.59 21.06 20.38
C VAL A 190 6.33 20.61 19.66
N ARG A 191 5.42 21.54 19.43
CA ARG A 191 4.15 21.26 18.74
C ARG A 191 4.38 21.07 17.24
N ALA A 192 3.96 19.94 16.69
CA ALA A 192 4.12 19.60 15.28
C ALA A 192 3.48 20.66 14.36
N GLU A 193 2.37 21.25 14.80
CA GLU A 193 1.57 22.26 14.08
C GLU A 193 2.33 23.57 13.89
N THR A 194 3.35 23.82 14.72
CA THR A 194 4.21 25.01 14.61
C THR A 194 5.40 24.81 13.67
N LEU A 195 5.49 23.63 13.05
CA LEU A 195 6.58 23.23 12.18
C LEU A 195 6.05 22.98 10.77
N PRO A 196 6.87 23.19 9.72
CA PRO A 196 6.51 22.87 8.34
C PRO A 196 6.56 21.35 8.07
N LEU A 197 6.12 20.54 9.03
CA LEU A 197 6.07 19.07 8.92
C LEU A 197 4.82 18.58 8.17
N HIS A 198 3.76 19.40 8.15
CA HIS A 198 2.56 19.17 7.34
C HIS A 198 2.68 19.72 5.91
N ASP A 199 3.79 20.39 5.59
CA ASP A 199 4.06 20.93 4.27
C ASP A 199 4.72 19.88 3.36
N TRP A 200 4.62 20.10 2.04
CA TRP A 200 5.41 19.31 1.10
C TRP A 200 6.91 19.59 1.26
N PRO A 201 7.79 18.58 1.17
CA PRO A 201 7.50 17.16 0.98
C PRO A 201 7.28 16.36 2.29
N ASN A 202 7.39 16.99 3.45
CA ASN A 202 7.38 16.31 4.77
C ASN A 202 6.07 15.59 5.09
N LYS A 203 4.94 16.12 4.60
CA LYS A 203 3.63 15.46 4.70
C LYS A 203 3.57 14.04 4.12
N LEU A 204 4.54 13.65 3.28
CA LEU A 204 4.69 12.26 2.80
C LEU A 204 5.02 11.26 3.90
N PHE A 205 5.58 11.73 5.02
CA PHE A 205 6.02 10.87 6.12
C PHE A 205 5.33 11.23 7.44
N PHE A 206 4.35 12.12 7.36
CA PHE A 206 3.54 12.56 8.47
C PHE A 206 2.72 11.42 9.08
N GLN A 207 3.04 11.10 10.33
CA GLN A 207 2.23 10.23 11.19
C GLN A 207 2.29 10.78 12.61
N ASP A 208 1.22 11.41 13.07
CA ASP A 208 1.12 12.08 14.39
C ASP A 208 1.67 11.23 15.54
N TRP A 209 1.26 9.97 15.57
CA TRP A 209 1.64 9.01 16.61
C TRP A 209 3.13 8.64 16.59
N SER A 210 3.83 8.84 15.47
CA SER A 210 5.24 8.46 15.31
C SER A 210 6.21 9.54 15.80
N TYR A 211 5.76 10.80 15.94
CA TYR A 211 6.65 11.92 16.23
C TYR A 211 7.46 11.79 17.52
N PRO A 212 6.89 11.35 18.66
CA PRO A 212 7.68 11.21 19.89
C PRO A 212 8.77 10.15 19.75
N ALA A 213 8.45 9.01 19.12
CA ALA A 213 9.40 7.93 18.88
C ALA A 213 10.49 8.34 17.90
N LEU A 214 10.13 8.98 16.78
CA LEU A 214 11.09 9.50 15.82
C LEU A 214 12.00 10.57 16.44
N SER A 215 11.44 11.46 17.27
CA SER A 215 12.23 12.47 17.99
C SER A 215 13.30 11.83 18.88
N ALA A 216 12.95 10.75 19.59
CA ALA A 216 13.90 10.00 20.39
C ALA A 216 15.01 9.35 19.53
N LEU A 217 14.65 8.79 18.36
CA LEU A 217 15.58 8.11 17.47
C LEU A 217 16.57 9.05 16.79
N VAL A 218 16.13 10.25 16.39
CA VAL A 218 16.98 11.19 15.64
C VAL A 218 17.76 12.15 16.54
N SER A 219 17.43 12.22 17.83
CA SER A 219 18.06 13.14 18.77
C SER A 219 19.52 12.79 19.06
N ARG A 220 20.40 13.79 19.07
CA ARG A 220 21.78 13.65 19.56
C ARG A 220 21.88 13.81 21.08
N THR A 221 20.85 14.37 21.70
CA THR A 221 20.74 14.58 23.14
C THR A 221 19.38 14.03 23.60
N PRO A 222 19.27 12.71 23.81
CA PRO A 222 18.01 12.07 24.19
C PRO A 222 17.37 12.77 25.40
N GLY A 223 16.06 13.03 25.34
CA GLY A 223 15.34 13.72 26.42
C GLY A 223 15.28 15.24 26.33
N ARG A 224 16.04 15.89 25.44
CA ARG A 224 16.09 17.35 25.34
C ARG A 224 14.83 17.97 24.74
N ALA A 225 14.33 17.41 23.65
CA ALA A 225 13.11 17.86 23.00
C ALA A 225 12.35 16.71 22.35
N TYR A 226 11.03 16.86 22.25
CA TYR A 226 10.14 15.91 21.59
C TYR A 226 9.13 16.66 20.73
N VAL A 227 8.99 16.23 19.47
CA VAL A 227 7.89 16.68 18.63
C VAL A 227 6.65 15.85 18.99
N VAL A 228 5.54 16.54 19.21
CA VAL A 228 4.25 15.94 19.58
C VAL A 228 3.16 16.66 18.78
N SER A 229 2.18 15.92 18.26
CA SER A 229 0.98 16.52 17.68
C SER A 229 0.06 17.03 18.79
N ASP A 230 -0.80 17.99 18.49
CA ASP A 230 -1.82 18.45 19.42
C ASP A 230 -2.69 17.28 19.87
N GLN A 231 -2.81 17.11 21.19
CA GLN A 231 -3.63 16.08 21.83
C GLN A 231 -5.10 16.50 21.92
N ASP A 232 -5.58 17.32 20.98
CA ASP A 232 -6.99 17.71 20.98
C ASP A 232 -7.89 16.52 20.57
N TYR A 233 -7.31 15.50 19.92
CA TYR A 233 -7.98 14.32 19.38
C TYR A 233 -9.19 14.68 18.50
N LEU A 234 -9.27 15.92 18.00
CA LEU A 234 -10.41 16.43 17.24
C LEU A 234 -10.37 15.93 15.79
N SER A 235 -9.17 15.68 15.27
CA SER A 235 -8.95 15.29 13.87
C SER A 235 -8.84 13.77 13.66
N ASN A 236 -8.39 13.02 14.67
CA ASN A 236 -8.18 11.57 14.60
C ASN A 236 -8.25 10.90 16.00
N PRO A 237 -9.46 10.79 16.60
CA PRO A 237 -9.60 10.20 17.93
C PRO A 237 -9.25 8.71 17.89
N PRO A 238 -8.38 8.20 18.79
CA PRO A 238 -7.99 6.79 18.82
C PRO A 238 -9.15 5.86 19.20
N PHE A 239 -10.21 6.41 19.78
CA PHE A 239 -11.42 5.69 20.16
C PHE A 239 -12.64 6.48 19.70
N GLU A 240 -13.60 5.80 19.07
CA GLU A 240 -14.87 6.41 18.72
C GLU A 240 -15.67 6.69 20.01
N PRO A 241 -15.99 7.97 20.33
CA PRO A 241 -16.66 8.31 21.59
C PRO A 241 -18.02 7.61 21.75
N ALA A 242 -18.70 7.35 20.62
CA ALA A 242 -19.97 6.64 20.58
C ALA A 242 -19.86 5.13 20.90
N CYS A 243 -18.67 4.53 20.72
CA CYS A 243 -18.43 3.11 20.98
C CYS A 243 -18.10 2.83 22.45
N GLY A 244 -18.10 3.84 23.33
CA GLY A 244 -17.88 3.67 24.77
C GLY A 244 -16.47 3.17 25.17
N LEU A 245 -15.54 3.11 24.21
CA LEU A 245 -14.21 2.53 24.37
C LEU A 245 -13.13 3.52 24.83
N LEU A 246 -13.47 4.79 25.05
CA LEU A 246 -12.53 5.70 25.71
C LEU A 246 -12.24 5.15 27.11
N PRO A 247 -11.00 4.69 27.41
CA PRO A 247 -10.67 4.32 28.76
C PRO A 247 -10.91 5.55 29.65
N ARG A 248 -11.67 5.40 30.73
CA ARG A 248 -11.82 6.46 31.72
C ARG A 248 -10.43 6.67 32.34
N LEU A 249 -9.68 7.65 31.86
CA LEU A 249 -8.34 8.01 32.34
C LEU A 249 -8.34 8.62 33.76
N ASN A 250 -9.35 8.31 34.57
CA ASN A 250 -9.41 8.73 35.97
C ASN A 250 -8.19 8.16 36.71
N GLY A 251 -7.30 9.03 37.15
CA GLY A 251 -6.09 8.67 37.90
C GLY A 251 -4.82 8.48 37.07
N TYR A 252 -4.87 8.61 35.74
CA TYR A 252 -3.70 8.51 34.84
C TYR A 252 -3.16 9.88 34.38
N GLY A 253 -3.34 10.93 35.19
CA GLY A 253 -2.63 12.19 34.99
C GLY A 253 -1.23 12.11 35.59
N TRP A 254 -0.20 12.48 34.82
CA TRP A 254 1.08 12.85 35.43
C TRP A 254 0.81 14.06 36.33
N ARG A 255 1.15 13.93 37.62
CA ARG A 255 0.99 15.02 38.59
C ARG A 255 1.76 16.25 38.08
N GLY A 256 1.05 17.35 37.87
CA GLY A 256 1.63 18.68 37.72
C GLY A 256 2.20 19.19 39.03
#